data_AF-A0A530GED9-F1
#
_entry.id   AF-A0A530GED9-F1
#
_cell.length_a   1.000
_cell.length_b   1.000
_cell.length_c   1.000
_cell.angle_alpha   90.00
_cell.angle_beta   90.00
_cell.angle_gamma   90.00
#
_symmetry.space_group_name_H-M   'P 1'
#
loop_
_entity.id
_entity.type
_entity.pdbx_description
1 polymer ?
#
loop_
_entity_poly.entity_id
_entity_poly.type
_entity_poly.pdbx_seq_one_letter_code
_entity_poly.pdbx_strand_id
1 'polypeptide(L)'
;SGGFVFTVYLVQILLIAGLGIVLGLILGAAMPFVASALLQSVIPVPAQGGFYPGALAMAALFGLLVTLAFALLPLGRARDVPATALFREMGFE
;
A
#
# COMPACT_ATOMS: atom_id res chain seq x y z
N SER A 1 11.71 -20.39 12.39
CA SER A 1 12.97 -19.66 12.08
C SER A 1 12.64 -18.21 11.78
N GLY A 2 13.56 -17.26 12.01
CA GLY A 2 13.32 -15.83 11.72
C GLY A 2 13.00 -15.54 10.25
N GLY A 3 13.48 -16.38 9.32
CA GLY A 3 13.12 -16.33 7.91
C GLY A 3 11.63 -16.62 7.64
N PHE A 4 11.06 -17.62 8.31
CA PHE A 4 9.64 -17.98 8.15
C PHE A 4 8.72 -16.85 8.65
N VAL A 5 9.00 -16.30 9.83
CA VAL A 5 8.23 -15.18 10.41
C VAL A 5 8.26 -13.97 9.49
N PHE A 6 9.44 -13.61 8.98
CA PHE A 6 9.58 -12.53 7.99
C PHE A 6 8.68 -12.75 6.77
N THR A 7 8.71 -13.94 6.16
CA THR A 7 7.94 -14.20 4.95
C THR A 7 6.44 -14.12 5.22
N VAL A 8 5.97 -14.65 6.36
CA VAL A 8 4.55 -14.57 6.73
C VAL A 8 4.10 -13.12 6.88
N TYR A 9 4.85 -12.29 7.63
CA TYR A 9 4.50 -10.88 7.80
C TYR A 9 4.59 -10.09 6.49
N LEU A 10 5.59 -10.35 5.66
CA LEU A 10 5.72 -9.69 4.36
C LEU A 10 4.52 -10.01 3.46
N VAL A 11 4.10 -11.28 3.40
CA VAL A 11 2.92 -11.69 2.65
C VAL A 11 1.65 -11.03 3.20
N GLN A 12 1.48 -10.97 4.53
CA GLN A 12 0.35 -10.26 5.14
C GLN A 12 0.30 -8.79 4.75
N ILE A 13 1.44 -8.09 4.82
CA ILE A 13 1.54 -6.68 4.43
C ILE A 13 1.21 -6.51 2.94
N LEU A 14 1.74 -7.37 2.07
CA LEU A 14 1.46 -7.31 0.64
C LEU A 14 -0.02 -7.59 0.31
N LEU A 15 -0.69 -8.47 1.05
CA LEU A 15 -2.13 -8.69 0.90
C LEU A 15 -2.94 -7.46 1.28
N ILE A 16 -2.66 -6.86 2.43
CA ILE A 16 -3.34 -5.64 2.90
C ILE A 16 -3.08 -4.47 1.95
N ALA A 17 -1.83 -4.29 1.54
CA ALA A 17 -1.45 -3.27 0.58
C ALA A 17 -2.10 -3.49 -0.77
N GLY A 18 -2.17 -4.74 -1.27
CA GLY A 18 -2.86 -5.08 -2.50
C GLY A 18 -4.33 -4.65 -2.49
N LEU A 19 -5.04 -4.91 -1.39
CA LEU A 19 -6.41 -4.43 -1.20
C LEU A 19 -6.49 -2.90 -1.22
N GLY A 20 -5.61 -2.23 -0.46
CA GLY A 20 -5.56 -0.77 -0.42
C GLY A 20 -5.27 -0.14 -1.78
N ILE A 21 -4.34 -0.71 -2.55
CA ILE A 21 -4.00 -0.26 -3.90
C ILE A 21 -5.19 -0.46 -4.84
N VAL A 22 -5.83 -1.63 -4.85
CA VAL A 22 -7.01 -1.88 -5.69
C VAL A 22 -8.13 -0.89 -5.39
N LEU A 23 -8.45 -0.67 -4.11
CA LEU A 23 -9.46 0.32 -3.72
C LEU A 23 -9.06 1.74 -4.11
N GLY A 24 -7.80 2.12 -3.89
CA GLY A 24 -7.28 3.43 -4.29
C GLY A 24 -7.31 3.64 -5.80
N LEU A 25 -7.04 2.61 -6.60
CA LEU A 25 -7.12 2.66 -8.06
C LEU A 25 -8.57 2.78 -8.55
N ILE A 26 -9.52 2.06 -7.93
CA ILE A 26 -10.95 2.19 -8.24
C ILE A 26 -11.40 3.63 -7.98
N LEU A 27 -11.06 4.18 -6.81
CA LEU A 27 -11.39 5.56 -6.47
C LEU A 27 -10.71 6.55 -7.41
N GLY A 28 -9.42 6.38 -7.69
CA GLY A 28 -8.66 7.23 -8.60
C GLY A 28 -9.17 7.17 -10.04
N ALA A 29 -9.61 6.01 -10.52
CA ALA A 29 -10.21 5.84 -11.84
C ALA A 29 -11.60 6.48 -11.93
N ALA A 30 -12.35 6.51 -10.83
CA ALA A 30 -13.66 7.16 -10.76
C ALA A 30 -13.55 8.70 -10.67
N MET A 31 -12.43 9.25 -10.16
CA MET A 31 -12.25 10.68 -9.92
C MET A 31 -12.54 11.57 -11.14
N PRO A 32 -12.04 11.29 -12.37
CA PRO A 32 -12.33 12.15 -13.53
C PRO A 32 -13.82 12.24 -13.86
N PHE A 33 -14.60 11.18 -13.63
CA PHE A 33 -16.04 11.15 -13.87
C PHE A 33 -16.83 11.91 -12.79
N VAL A 34 -16.43 11.75 -11.52
CA VAL A 34 -17.05 12.49 -10.41
C VAL A 34 -16.72 13.99 -10.55
N ALA A 35 -15.47 14.31 -10.83
CA ALA A 35 -15.02 15.70 -11.02
C ALA A 35 -15.72 16.34 -12.22
N SER A 36 -15.87 15.65 -13.36
CA SER A 36 -16.56 16.20 -14.52
C SER A 36 -18.03 16.48 -14.21
N ALA A 37 -18.73 15.60 -13.51
CA ALA A 37 -20.13 15.81 -13.13
C ALA A 37 -20.31 16.99 -12.15
N LEU A 38 -19.43 17.13 -11.16
CA LEU A 38 -19.55 18.16 -10.12
C LEU A 38 -19.09 19.55 -10.58
N LEU A 39 -18.13 19.62 -11.50
CA LEU A 39 -17.49 20.88 -11.92
C LEU A 39 -17.99 21.40 -13.28
N GLN A 40 -18.93 20.69 -13.91
CA GLN A 40 -19.54 21.06 -15.20
C GLN A 40 -20.11 22.48 -15.25
N SER A 41 -20.61 23.00 -14.12
CA SER A 41 -21.19 24.34 -14.03
C SER A 41 -20.17 25.45 -13.81
N VAL A 42 -18.92 25.12 -13.43
CA VAL A 42 -17.89 26.08 -13.03
C VAL A 42 -16.74 26.15 -14.05
N ILE A 43 -16.48 25.06 -14.77
CA ILE A 43 -15.35 24.96 -15.69
C ILE A 43 -15.84 25.03 -17.14
N PRO A 44 -15.53 26.10 -17.91
CA PRO A 44 -15.93 26.27 -19.31
C PRO A 44 -15.05 25.48 -20.30
N VAL A 45 -14.52 24.33 -19.86
CA VAL A 45 -13.66 23.45 -20.65
C VAL A 45 -14.30 22.07 -20.67
N PRO A 46 -14.44 21.40 -21.83
CA PRO A 46 -15.00 20.06 -21.89
C PRO A 46 -14.11 19.10 -21.08
N ALA A 47 -14.53 18.80 -19.86
CA ALA A 47 -13.89 17.80 -19.01
C ALA A 47 -14.14 16.42 -19.63
N GLN A 48 -13.19 15.97 -20.45
CA GLN A 48 -13.20 14.62 -20.98
C GLN A 48 -12.91 13.66 -19.81
N GLY A 49 -13.97 13.14 -19.20
CA GLY A 49 -13.87 12.01 -18.28
C GLY A 49 -13.24 10.86 -19.05
N GLY A 50 -11.98 10.56 -18.74
CA GLY A 50 -11.18 9.57 -19.43
C GLY A 50 -10.68 8.49 -18.48
N PHE A 51 -10.50 7.29 -19.01
CA PHE A 51 -9.76 6.23 -18.32
C PHE A 51 -8.28 6.34 -18.69
N TYR A 52 -7.42 6.53 -17.68
CA TYR A 52 -5.98 6.78 -17.86
C TYR A 52 -5.15 5.58 -17.33
N PRO A 53 -5.04 4.48 -18.09
CA PRO A 53 -4.38 3.27 -17.62
C PRO A 53 -2.89 3.48 -17.27
N GLY A 54 -2.19 4.37 -17.99
CA GLY A 54 -0.79 4.69 -17.70
C GLY A 54 -0.61 5.37 -16.34
N ALA A 55 -1.49 6.30 -15.98
CA ALA A 55 -1.46 6.96 -14.67
C ALA A 55 -1.82 5.98 -13.54
N LEU A 56 -2.81 5.11 -13.76
CA LEU A 56 -3.20 4.07 -12.81
C LEU A 56 -2.08 3.04 -12.61
N ALA A 57 -1.39 2.63 -13.67
CA ALA A 57 -0.24 1.73 -13.57
C ALA A 57 0.90 2.35 -12.77
N MET A 58 1.20 3.63 -12.98
CA MET A 58 2.18 4.36 -12.17
C MET A 58 1.75 4.45 -10.70
N ALA A 59 0.48 4.75 -10.42
CA ALA A 59 -0.04 4.78 -9.05
C ALA A 59 0.07 3.41 -8.36
N ALA A 60 -0.23 2.32 -9.08
CA ALA A 60 -0.08 0.96 -8.57
C ALA A 60 1.39 0.63 -8.26
N LEU A 61 2.30 0.97 -9.17
CA LEU A 61 3.73 0.76 -9.00
C LEU A 61 4.26 1.53 -7.77
N PHE A 62 3.91 2.81 -7.65
CA PHE A 62 4.31 3.61 -6.49
C PHE A 62 3.73 3.04 -5.19
N GLY A 63 2.47 2.63 -5.16
CA GLY A 63 1.85 1.98 -4.00
C GLY A 63 2.60 0.73 -3.55
N LEU A 64 2.99 -0.14 -4.50
CA LEU A 64 3.80 -1.31 -4.23
C LEU A 64 5.20 -0.95 -3.73
N LEU A 65 5.90 -0.01 -4.39
CA LEU A 65 7.24 0.41 -4.01
C LEU A 65 7.26 1.04 -2.60
N VAL A 66 6.30 1.90 -2.29
CA VAL A 66 6.15 2.50 -0.95
C VAL A 66 5.90 1.41 0.09
N THR A 67 4.99 0.47 -0.18
CA THR A 67 4.72 -0.66 0.72
C THR A 67 6.01 -1.44 1.00
N LEU A 68 6.76 -1.81 -0.04
CA LEU A 68 8.00 -2.57 0.11
C LEU A 68 9.06 -1.77 0.87
N ALA A 69 9.24 -0.48 0.56
CA ALA A 69 10.21 0.37 1.24
C ALA A 69 9.95 0.46 2.75
N PHE A 70 8.68 0.59 3.15
CA PHE A 70 8.28 0.69 4.55
C PHE A 70 8.13 -0.66 5.25
N ALA A 71 7.89 -1.76 4.54
CA ALA A 71 7.79 -3.09 5.12
C ALA A 71 9.16 -3.75 5.32
N LEU A 72 10.04 -3.67 4.34
CA LEU A 72 11.28 -4.45 4.33
C LEU A 72 12.27 -4.01 5.41
N LEU A 73 12.41 -2.71 5.67
CA LEU A 73 13.36 -2.19 6.66
C LEU A 73 12.98 -2.63 8.10
N PRO A 74 11.74 -2.45 8.59
CA PRO A 74 11.32 -2.94 9.91
C PRO A 74 11.37 -4.47 10.02
N LEU A 75 10.90 -5.20 9.00
CA LEU A 75 10.90 -6.66 9.02
C LEU A 75 12.31 -7.25 9.03
N GLY A 76 13.25 -6.61 8.32
CA GLY A 76 14.67 -6.96 8.37
C GLY A 76 15.22 -6.86 9.79
N ARG A 77 14.98 -5.74 10.47
CA ARG A 77 15.41 -5.57 11.87
C ARG A 77 14.73 -6.53 12.85
N ALA A 78 13.45 -6.84 12.64
CA ALA A 78 12.73 -7.77 13.49
C ALA A 78 13.28 -9.22 13.43
N ARG A 79 13.88 -9.61 12.30
CA ARG A 79 14.54 -10.91 12.14
C ARG A 79 15.80 -11.05 13.01
N ASP A 80 16.48 -9.93 13.29
CA ASP A 80 17.73 -9.91 14.05
C ASP A 80 17.54 -9.95 15.57
N VAL A 81 16.29 -10.02 16.06
CA VAL A 81 15.98 -10.17 17.49
C VAL A 81 16.09 -11.65 17.87
N PRO A 82 17.11 -12.07 18.66
CA PRO A 82 17.25 -13.46 19.06
C PRO A 82 16.12 -13.87 20.01
N ALA A 83 15.59 -15.09 19.85
CA ALA A 83 14.51 -15.62 20.68
C ALA A 83 14.84 -15.61 22.19
N THR A 84 16.13 -15.68 22.55
CA THR A 84 16.60 -15.58 23.95
C THR A 84 16.43 -14.18 24.57
N ALA A 85 16.24 -13.12 23.76
CA ALA A 85 15.90 -11.79 24.26
C ALA A 85 14.41 -11.67 24.60
N LEU A 86 13.53 -12.26 23.77
CA LEU A 86 12.08 -12.30 24.01
C LEU A 86 11.72 -13.02 25.33
N PHE A 87 12.39 -14.13 25.63
CA PHE A 87 12.18 -14.84 26.91
C PHE A 87 12.85 -14.16 28.12
N ARG A 88 13.82 -13.26 27.90
CA ARG A 88 14.45 -12.49 28.99
C ARG A 88 13.60 -11.29 29.40
N GLU A 89 12.83 -10.70 28.50
CA GLU A 89 11.81 -9.68 28.83
C GLU A 89 10.60 -10.29 29.55
N MET A 90 10.30 -11.57 29.36
CA MET A 90 9.27 -12.30 30.11
C MET A 90 9.77 -12.89 31.45
N GLY A 91 10.98 -12.55 31.88
CA GLY A 91 11.56 -13.02 33.14
C GLY A 91 10.99 -12.30 34.36
N PHE A 92 9.89 -12.84 34.88
CA PHE A 92 9.37 -12.76 36.26
C PHE A 92 9.31 -11.36 36.93
N GLU A 93 8.14 -10.72 36.85
CA GLU A 93 7.50 -10.17 38.06
C GLU A 93 6.53 -11.21 38.64
#